data_AF-A0A3D5UZX3-F1
#
_entry.id   AF-A0A3D5UZX3-F1
#
_cell.length_a   1.000
_cell.length_b   1.000
_cell.length_c   1.000
_cell.angle_alpha   90.00
_cell.angle_beta   90.00
_cell.angle_gamma   90.00
#
_symmetry.space_group_name_H-M   'P 1'
#
loop_
_entity.id
_entity.type
_entity.pdbx_description
1 polymer ?
#
loop_
_entity_poly.entity_id
_entity_poly.type
_entity_poly.pdbx_seq_one_letter_code
_entity_poly.pdbx_strand_id
1 'polypeptide(L)'
;IVEQGQILAQSLIADFGIKRPRIAVAALNPHAGEEGHLGREEIEVIAPAIKTLRTRVPEAEIRGPAPADTLFHAAARESYDAVLCMYHDQAL
;
A
#
# COMPACT_ATOMS: atom_id res chain seq x y z
N ILE A 1 8.50 -0.52 -4.71
CA ILE A 1 7.39 -1.06 -3.88
C ILE A 1 7.92 -1.91 -2.73
N VAL A 2 8.56 -3.07 -2.97
CA VAL A 2 9.00 -3.96 -1.88
C VAL A 2 9.96 -3.26 -0.92
N GLU A 3 11.07 -2.72 -1.41
CA GLU A 3 12.07 -2.04 -0.58
C GLU A 3 11.46 -0.87 0.22
N GLN A 4 10.73 0.02 -0.45
CA GLN A 4 10.06 1.16 0.17
C GLN A 4 9.04 0.73 1.23
N GLY A 5 8.28 -0.34 0.97
CA GLY A 5 7.34 -0.90 1.92
C GLY A 5 8.02 -1.54 3.14
N GLN A 6 9.20 -2.15 2.97
CA GLN A 6 9.98 -2.68 4.10
C GLN A 6 10.49 -1.55 4.99
N ILE A 7 11.04 -0.49 4.38
CA ILE A 7 11.51 0.69 5.11
C ILE A 7 10.35 1.32 5.88
N LEU A 8 9.20 1.53 5.22
CA LEU A 8 8.00 2.06 5.86
C LEU A 8 7.56 1.21 7.07
N ALA A 9 7.45 -0.11 6.89
CA ALA A 9 7.04 -1.01 7.98
C ALA A 9 8.03 -0.97 9.16
N GLN A 10 9.33 -1.01 8.88
CA GLN A 10 10.37 -0.97 9.90
C GLN A 10 10.34 0.34 10.69
N SER A 11 10.21 1.48 10.00
CA SER A 11 10.10 2.78 10.67
C SER A 11 8.83 2.91 11.49
N LEU A 12 7.67 2.44 11.01
CA LEU A 12 6.44 2.45 11.82
C LEU A 12 6.60 1.66 13.14
N ILE A 13 7.40 0.60 13.14
CA ILE A 13 7.70 -0.16 14.35
C ILE A 13 8.74 0.55 15.22
N ALA A 14 9.90 0.86 14.65
CA ALA A 14 11.07 1.34 15.40
C ALA A 14 10.90 2.79 15.87
N ASP A 15 10.34 3.64 15.02
CA ASP A 15 10.31 5.09 15.23
C ASP A 15 8.93 5.56 15.75
N PHE A 16 7.85 4.87 15.38
CA PHE A 16 6.48 5.22 15.77
C PHE A 16 5.86 4.27 16.80
N GLY A 17 6.55 3.18 17.17
CA GLY A 17 6.10 2.25 18.22
C GLY A 17 4.89 1.38 17.84
N ILE A 18 4.52 1.33 16.55
CA ILE A 18 3.38 0.56 16.07
C ILE A 18 3.81 -0.89 15.86
N LYS A 19 3.54 -1.75 16.84
CA LYS A 19 4.03 -3.15 16.85
C LYS A 19 3.52 -4.02 15.69
N ARG A 20 2.35 -3.69 15.12
CA ARG A 20 1.74 -4.39 13.99
C ARG A 20 1.18 -3.35 13.01
N PRO A 21 2.04 -2.72 12.18
CA PRO A 21 1.60 -1.65 11.29
C PRO A 21 0.59 -2.14 10.25
N ARG A 22 -0.47 -1.38 10.05
CA ARG A 22 -1.46 -1.59 8.98
C ARG A 22 -1.11 -0.66 7.82
N ILE A 23 -0.61 -1.22 6.73
CA ILE A 23 -0.16 -0.45 5.57
C ILE A 23 -1.09 -0.73 4.39
N ALA A 24 -1.74 0.32 3.90
CA ALA A 24 -2.43 0.26 2.61
C ALA A 24 -1.45 0.61 1.48
N VAL A 25 -1.54 -0.09 0.36
CA VAL A 25 -0.78 0.21 -0.86
C VAL A 25 -1.75 0.69 -1.93
N ALA A 26 -1.53 1.90 -2.44
CA ALA A 26 -2.34 2.45 -3.51
C ALA A 26 -2.05 1.70 -4.82
N ALA A 27 -3.06 1.60 -5.67
CA ALA A 27 -2.88 1.28 -7.08
C ALA A 27 -2.16 2.43 -7.80
N LEU A 28 -1.55 2.14 -8.95
CA LEU A 28 -1.04 3.17 -9.85
C LEU A 28 -2.18 3.74 -10.68
N ASN A 29 -2.99 2.86 -11.26
CA ASN A 29 -4.05 3.20 -12.18
C ASN A 29 -5.37 3.53 -11.45
N PRO A 30 -6.24 4.37 -12.05
CA PRO A 30 -7.60 4.56 -11.56
C PRO A 30 -8.30 3.21 -11.39
N HIS A 31 -9.16 3.10 -10.37
CA HIS A 31 -9.94 1.87 -10.12
C HIS A 31 -9.06 0.61 -9.98
N ALA A 32 -7.79 0.78 -9.58
CA ALA A 32 -6.82 -0.31 -9.53
C ALA A 32 -6.65 -1.08 -10.85
N GLY A 33 -6.69 -0.35 -11.96
CA GLY A 33 -6.49 -0.91 -13.30
C GLY A 33 -7.73 -1.54 -13.91
N GLU A 34 -8.87 -1.54 -13.22
CA GLU A 34 -10.16 -2.10 -13.69
C GLU A 34 -9.96 -3.49 -14.33
N GLU A 35 -9.43 -4.43 -13.55
CA GLU A 35 -9.10 -5.81 -14.00
C GLU A 35 -8.16 -5.89 -15.23
N GLY A 36 -7.36 -4.85 -15.49
CA GLY A 36 -6.45 -4.78 -16.62
C GLY A 36 -6.97 -3.93 -17.79
N HIS A 37 -8.20 -3.40 -17.71
CA HIS A 37 -8.78 -2.54 -18.73
C HIS A 37 -8.20 -1.12 -18.71
N LEU A 38 -7.68 -0.67 -17.57
CA LEU A 38 -7.06 0.65 -17.37
C LEU A 38 -5.59 0.50 -16.95
N GLY A 39 -4.79 -0.22 -17.73
CA GLY A 39 -3.39 -0.51 -17.39
C GLY A 39 -3.25 -1.85 -16.66
N ARG A 40 -2.03 -2.39 -16.59
CA ARG A 40 -1.74 -3.76 -16.10
C ARG A 40 -0.72 -3.82 -14.98
N GLU A 41 -0.25 -2.66 -14.53
CA GLU A 41 0.78 -2.51 -13.51
C GLU A 41 0.35 -3.13 -12.17
N GLU A 42 -0.94 -3.10 -11.82
CA GLU A 42 -1.47 -3.78 -10.64
C GLU A 42 -1.26 -5.29 -10.69
N ILE A 43 -1.56 -5.89 -11.85
CA ILE A 43 -1.48 -7.35 -12.07
C ILE A 43 -0.03 -7.79 -12.17
N GLU A 44 0.78 -7.06 -12.95
CA GLU A 44 2.11 -7.50 -13.36
C GLU A 44 3.21 -7.10 -12.37
N VAL A 45 3.00 -6.02 -11.59
CA VAL A 45 4.04 -5.44 -10.72
C VAL A 45 3.57 -5.29 -9.28
N ILE A 46 2.45 -4.60 -9.04
CA ILE A 46 2.09 -4.15 -7.68
C ILE A 46 1.57 -5.31 -6.82
N ALA A 47 0.62 -6.11 -7.30
CA ALA A 47 0.10 -7.25 -6.55
C ALA A 47 1.20 -8.32 -6.26
N PRO A 48 2.07 -8.68 -7.22
CA PRO A 48 3.25 -9.51 -6.92
C PRO A 48 4.16 -8.89 -5.85
N ALA A 49 4.45 -7.59 -5.93
CA ALA A 49 5.27 -6.90 -4.95
C ALA A 49 4.63 -6.89 -3.54
N ILE A 50 3.32 -6.69 -3.43
CA ILE A 50 2.59 -6.77 -2.15
C ILE A 50 2.68 -8.19 -1.58
N LYS A 51 2.55 -9.23 -2.41
CA LYS A 51 2.72 -10.62 -1.96
C LYS A 51 4.13 -10.86 -1.42
N THR A 52 5.17 -10.41 -2.13
CA THR A 52 6.55 -10.48 -1.65
C THR A 52 6.73 -9.71 -0.34
N LEU A 53 6.15 -8.52 -0.24
CA LEU A 53 6.28 -7.67 0.94
C LEU A 53 5.64 -8.31 2.17
N ARG A 54 4.44 -8.89 2.05
CA ARG A 54 3.78 -9.67 3.13
C ARG A 54 4.66 -10.81 3.66
N THR A 55 5.46 -11.43 2.80
CA THR A 55 6.40 -12.48 3.21
C THR A 55 7.63 -11.91 3.92
N ARG A 56 8.10 -10.71 3.54
CA ARG A 56 9.32 -10.10 4.09
C ARG A 56 9.12 -9.39 5.43
N VAL A 57 7.92 -8.90 5.70
CA VAL A 57 7.55 -8.20 6.94
C VAL A 57 6.26 -8.80 7.52
N PRO A 58 6.31 -10.05 8.03
CA PRO A 58 5.13 -10.77 8.52
C PRO A 58 4.44 -10.12 9.74
N GLU A 59 5.12 -9.20 10.42
CA GLU A 59 4.58 -8.42 11.53
C GLU A 59 3.65 -7.28 11.08
N ALA A 60 3.73 -6.86 9.81
CA ALA A 60 2.88 -5.81 9.24
C ALA A 60 1.66 -6.42 8.51
N GLU A 61 0.51 -5.76 8.67
CA GLU A 61 -0.67 -6.05 7.88
C GLU A 61 -0.67 -5.20 6.61
N ILE A 62 -0.52 -5.82 5.45
CA ILE A 62 -0.37 -5.10 4.17
C ILE A 62 -1.55 -5.40 3.27
N ARG A 63 -2.28 -4.36 2.85
CA ARG A 63 -3.50 -4.45 2.01
C ARG A 63 -3.32 -3.67 0.71
N GLY A 64 -4.01 -4.09 -0.35
CA GLY A 64 -3.96 -3.47 -1.69
C GLY A 64 -3.64 -4.46 -2.81
N PRO A 65 -3.42 -3.97 -4.06
CA PRO A 65 -3.50 -2.56 -4.44
C PRO A 65 -4.94 -2.06 -4.33
N ALA A 66 -5.14 -0.88 -3.73
CA ALA A 66 -6.46 -0.28 -3.58
C ALA A 66 -6.60 0.98 -4.45
N PRO A 67 -7.77 1.23 -5.07
CA PRO A 67 -8.01 2.48 -5.78
C PRO A 67 -7.75 3.69 -4.87
N ALA A 68 -6.96 4.66 -5.33
CA ALA A 68 -6.52 5.79 -4.50
C ALA A 68 -7.69 6.62 -3.95
N ASP A 69 -8.76 6.80 -4.73
CA ASP A 69 -9.99 7.49 -4.37
C ASP A 69 -10.75 6.83 -3.19
N THR A 70 -10.51 5.54 -2.93
CA THR A 70 -11.09 4.81 -1.78
C THR A 70 -10.27 4.92 -0.50
N LEU A 71 -9.04 5.44 -0.57
CA LEU A 71 -8.11 5.40 0.56
C LEU A 71 -8.19 6.63 1.48
N PHE A 72 -8.57 7.80 0.97
CA PHE A 72 -8.30 9.05 1.67
C PHE A 72 -9.49 9.70 2.39
N HIS A 73 -10.67 9.08 2.37
CA HIS A 73 -11.81 9.54 3.18
C HIS A 73 -11.66 9.16 4.66
N ALA A 74 -12.37 9.86 5.55
CA ALA A 74 -12.19 9.76 7.00
C ALA A 74 -12.29 8.31 7.53
N ALA A 75 -13.36 7.59 7.16
CA ALA A 75 -13.53 6.20 7.59
C ALA A 75 -12.44 5.24 7.06
N ALA A 76 -11.89 5.47 5.87
CA ALA A 76 -10.78 4.65 5.36
C ALA A 76 -9.50 4.89 6.17
N ARG A 77 -9.22 6.12 6.59
CA ARG A 77 -8.04 6.49 7.40
C ARG A 77 -7.99 5.81 8.76
N GLU A 78 -9.13 5.38 9.31
CA GLU A 78 -9.17 4.61 10.56
C GLU A 78 -8.66 3.17 10.38
N SER A 79 -8.62 2.67 9.14
CA SER A 79 -8.31 1.27 8.81
C SER A 79 -6.82 0.98 8.60
N TYR A 80 -5.97 2.01 8.50
CA TYR A 80 -4.54 1.88 8.28
C TYR A 80 -3.75 2.89 9.13
N ASP A 81 -2.46 2.61 9.33
CA ASP A 81 -1.51 3.50 9.99
C ASP A 81 -0.70 4.31 8.97
N ALA A 82 -0.55 3.79 7.75
CA ALA A 82 0.09 4.49 6.64
C ALA A 82 -0.44 4.03 5.26
N VAL A 83 -0.29 4.90 4.26
CA VAL A 83 -0.50 4.58 2.84
C VAL A 83 0.82 4.69 2.09
N LEU A 84 1.17 3.66 1.33
CA LEU A 84 2.25 3.69 0.34
C LEU A 84 1.67 4.06 -1.04
N CYS A 85 1.82 5.31 -1.42
CA CYS A 85 1.39 5.83 -2.72
C CYS A 85 2.40 5.55 -3.83
N MET A 86 1.94 5.52 -5.08
CA MET A 86 2.78 5.26 -6.25
C MET A 86 3.49 6.52 -6.76
N TYR A 87 2.92 7.70 -6.55
CA TYR A 87 3.50 8.99 -6.95
C TYR A 87 3.03 10.14 -6.04
N HIS A 88 3.66 11.31 -6.17
CA HIS A 88 3.51 12.46 -5.27
C HIS A 88 2.06 12.99 -5.21
N ASP A 89 1.53 13.43 -6.35
CA ASP A 89 0.21 14.07 -6.44
C ASP A 89 -0.97 13.08 -6.24
N GLN A 90 -0.68 11.80 -5.99
CA GLN A 90 -1.71 10.82 -5.68
C GLN A 90 -2.36 11.09 -4.31
N ALA A 91 -1.67 11.81 -3.42
CA ALA A 91 -2.14 12.09 -2.07
C ALA A 91 -1.87 13.52 -1.57
N LEU A 92 -1.01 14.29 -2.25
CA LEU A 92 -0.51 15.60 -1.82
C LEU A 92 -0.98 16.72 -2.74
#